data_AF-A0A0M9AQZ8-F1
#
_entry.id   AF-A0A0M9AQZ8-F1
#
_cell.length_a   1.000
_cell.length_b   1.000
_cell.length_c   1.000
_cell.angle_alpha   90.00
_cell.angle_beta   90.00
_cell.angle_gamma   90.00
#
_symmetry.space_group_name_H-M   'P 1'
#
loop_
_entity.id
_entity.type
_entity.pdbx_description
1 polymer ?
#
loop_
_entity_poly.entity_id
_entity_poly.type
_entity_poly.pdbx_seq_one_letter_code
_entity_poly.pdbx_strand_id
1 'polypeptide(L)'
;MVFHDDELAGRDGDGSGVTDVDGVVWETDTETVTSAAVLGTEETVPRLNEMLAAIPTDVGVNVELKNPGNGSLRFGEKLSEGDLEAQKSIWSPFVDRVLAALDATDHEVLLSSFYEAAVAVAAERSTYPVAPILWDSVEDGISIAERYDTAAVHPPAEMVQRTPFFDDSRFSGTDIVEAARSDGRAVNVWTVETWYQAERLIEAGVDGLIADYSTLLSA
;
A
#
# COMPACT_ATOMS: atom_id res chain seq x y z
N MET A 1 -9.25 -11.45 -2.40
CA MET A 1 -8.05 -12.18 -1.94
C MET A 1 -7.11 -11.16 -1.32
N VAL A 2 -6.33 -11.58 -0.33
CA VAL A 2 -5.26 -10.75 0.24
C VAL A 2 -3.95 -11.40 -0.12
N PHE A 3 -3.20 -10.78 -1.04
CA PHE A 3 -1.97 -11.33 -1.59
C PHE A 3 -1.12 -10.20 -2.16
N HIS A 4 0.21 -10.26 -1.96
CA HIS A 4 1.11 -9.15 -2.29
C HIS A 4 1.60 -9.20 -3.75
N ASP A 5 2.09 -10.37 -4.18
CA ASP A 5 2.78 -10.53 -5.46
C ASP A 5 1.80 -10.81 -6.61
N ASP A 6 2.21 -10.51 -7.84
CA ASP A 6 1.41 -10.84 -9.03
C ASP A 6 1.45 -12.36 -9.34
N GLU A 7 2.56 -13.02 -9.00
CA GLU A 7 2.78 -14.47 -9.17
C GLU A 7 2.60 -15.23 -7.85
N LEU A 8 1.89 -16.37 -7.89
CA LEU A 8 1.55 -17.17 -6.71
C LEU A 8 2.76 -17.91 -6.09
N ALA A 9 3.66 -18.42 -6.93
CA ALA A 9 4.93 -19.06 -6.52
C ALA A 9 6.14 -18.16 -6.81
N GLY A 10 5.92 -16.95 -7.30
CA GLY A 10 6.97 -15.95 -7.47
C GLY A 10 7.15 -15.12 -6.21
N ARG A 11 8.31 -14.48 -6.11
CA ARG A 11 8.53 -13.29 -5.30
C ARG A 11 9.32 -12.33 -6.18
N ASP A 12 9.13 -11.03 -6.03
CA ASP A 12 10.09 -10.06 -6.58
C ASP A 12 11.48 -10.29 -5.91
N GLY A 13 12.38 -11.06 -6.55
CA GLY A 13 13.72 -11.38 -6.01
C GLY A 13 14.22 -12.82 -6.24
N ASP A 14 15.22 -13.25 -5.45
CA ASP A 14 15.92 -14.55 -5.55
C ASP A 14 15.40 -15.65 -4.59
N GLY A 15 14.27 -15.40 -3.92
CA GLY A 15 13.67 -16.31 -2.95
C GLY A 15 12.69 -17.34 -3.53
N SER A 16 12.36 -18.36 -2.74
CA SER A 16 11.21 -19.24 -3.01
C SER A 16 9.90 -18.47 -2.85
N GLY A 17 8.92 -18.72 -3.73
CA GLY A 17 7.58 -18.14 -3.65
C GLY A 17 6.86 -18.33 -2.33
N VAL A 18 5.80 -17.54 -2.16
CA VAL A 18 4.98 -17.56 -0.93
C VAL A 18 3.94 -18.68 -0.92
N THR A 19 3.58 -19.25 -2.07
CA THR A 19 2.68 -20.42 -2.14
C THR A 19 3.31 -21.63 -2.86
N ASP A 20 2.63 -22.77 -2.77
CA ASP A 20 2.96 -24.01 -3.47
C ASP A 20 2.32 -24.13 -4.87
N VAL A 21 1.64 -23.09 -5.35
CA VAL A 21 0.95 -23.06 -6.65
C VAL A 21 1.61 -22.05 -7.58
N ASP A 22 1.95 -22.46 -8.80
CA ASP A 22 2.44 -21.56 -9.85
C ASP A 22 1.30 -20.79 -10.54
N GLY A 23 1.63 -19.64 -11.14
CA GLY A 23 0.72 -18.88 -12.00
C GLY A 23 0.48 -17.45 -11.52
N VAL A 24 -0.20 -16.68 -12.35
CA VAL A 24 -0.56 -15.28 -12.08
C VAL A 24 -1.89 -15.22 -11.34
N VAL A 25 -1.99 -14.42 -10.27
CA VAL A 25 -3.13 -14.38 -9.36
C VAL A 25 -4.47 -14.19 -10.08
N TRP A 26 -4.54 -13.24 -11.02
CA TRP A 26 -5.79 -12.91 -11.72
C TRP A 26 -6.07 -13.78 -12.96
N GLU A 27 -5.10 -14.59 -13.40
CA GLU A 27 -5.29 -15.59 -14.46
C GLU A 27 -5.66 -16.96 -13.90
N THR A 28 -5.47 -17.14 -12.59
CA THR A 28 -5.79 -18.36 -11.83
C THR A 28 -7.20 -18.26 -11.24
N ASP A 29 -7.97 -19.34 -11.26
CA ASP A 29 -9.31 -19.32 -10.70
C ASP A 29 -9.27 -19.13 -9.17
N THR A 30 -10.30 -18.46 -8.64
CA THR A 30 -10.29 -18.05 -7.23
C THR A 30 -10.21 -19.22 -6.26
N GLU A 31 -10.79 -20.39 -6.58
CA GLU A 31 -10.75 -21.56 -5.71
C GLU A 31 -9.33 -22.08 -5.57
N THR A 32 -8.62 -22.19 -6.69
CA THR A 32 -7.19 -22.55 -6.72
C THR A 32 -6.35 -21.56 -5.91
N VAL A 33 -6.55 -20.24 -6.08
CA VAL A 33 -5.82 -19.23 -5.28
C VAL A 33 -6.11 -19.36 -3.79
N THR A 34 -7.39 -19.46 -3.39
CA THR A 34 -7.78 -19.60 -1.97
C THR A 34 -7.34 -20.90 -1.33
N SER A 35 -6.97 -21.91 -2.13
CA SER A 35 -6.55 -23.23 -1.64
C SER A 35 -5.04 -23.42 -1.65
N ALA A 36 -4.27 -22.48 -2.22
CA ALA A 36 -2.82 -22.54 -2.26
C ALA A 36 -2.24 -22.40 -0.84
N ALA A 37 -1.35 -23.33 -0.47
CA ALA A 37 -0.73 -23.40 0.84
C ALA A 37 0.41 -22.40 0.94
N VAL A 38 0.44 -21.62 2.02
CA VAL A 38 1.39 -20.53 2.21
C VAL A 38 2.62 -21.02 2.97
N LEU A 39 3.81 -20.78 2.44
CA LEU A 39 5.12 -21.03 3.09
C LEU A 39 5.29 -22.46 3.66
N GLY A 40 4.68 -23.45 3.01
CA GLY A 40 4.73 -24.85 3.46
C GLY A 40 3.95 -25.12 4.76
N THR A 41 3.02 -24.23 5.11
CA THR A 41 2.08 -24.40 6.23
C THR A 41 0.75 -24.99 5.76
N GLU A 42 -0.17 -25.26 6.69
CA GLU A 42 -1.56 -25.64 6.36
C GLU A 42 -2.47 -24.41 6.11
N GLU A 43 -1.94 -23.19 6.29
CA GLU A 43 -2.67 -21.95 6.04
C GLU A 43 -2.74 -21.65 4.55
N THR A 44 -3.83 -21.01 4.11
CA THR A 44 -4.07 -20.68 2.70
C THR A 44 -4.29 -19.19 2.49
N VAL A 45 -4.25 -18.74 1.22
CA VAL A 45 -4.50 -17.34 0.87
C VAL A 45 -5.94 -16.94 1.24
N PRO A 46 -6.16 -15.96 2.13
CA PRO A 46 -7.50 -15.61 2.59
C PRO A 46 -8.22 -14.69 1.61
N ARG A 47 -9.56 -14.70 1.66
CA ARG A 47 -10.36 -13.61 1.12
C ARG A 47 -10.29 -12.39 2.04
N LEU A 48 -10.57 -11.21 1.51
CA LEU A 48 -10.52 -9.96 2.27
C LEU A 48 -11.50 -9.99 3.45
N ASN A 49 -12.74 -10.44 3.22
CA ASN A 49 -13.75 -10.55 4.27
C ASN A 49 -13.38 -11.57 5.36
N GLU A 50 -12.70 -12.65 4.99
CA GLU A 50 -12.21 -13.65 5.95
C GLU A 50 -11.09 -13.07 6.83
N MET A 51 -10.16 -12.35 6.21
CA MET A 51 -9.09 -11.64 6.93
C MET A 51 -9.64 -10.58 7.90
N LEU A 52 -10.58 -9.75 7.45
CA LEU A 52 -11.22 -8.75 8.32
C LEU A 52 -11.99 -9.40 9.47
N ALA A 53 -12.72 -10.49 9.22
CA ALA A 53 -13.44 -11.20 10.28
C ALA A 53 -12.52 -11.88 11.32
N ALA A 54 -11.25 -12.11 10.99
CA ALA A 54 -10.29 -12.77 11.87
C ALA A 54 -9.61 -11.83 12.88
N ILE A 55 -9.71 -10.51 12.68
CA ILE A 55 -9.07 -9.50 13.54
C ILE A 55 -10.10 -8.74 14.39
N PRO A 56 -9.74 -8.27 15.60
CA PRO A 56 -10.63 -7.45 16.43
C PRO A 56 -11.03 -6.13 15.72
N THR A 57 -12.28 -5.72 15.86
CA THR A 57 -12.82 -4.54 15.15
C THR A 57 -12.24 -3.19 15.59
N ASP A 58 -11.59 -3.15 16.77
CA ASP A 58 -10.85 -2.00 17.25
C ASP A 58 -9.45 -1.86 16.63
N VAL A 59 -9.01 -2.85 15.83
CA VAL A 59 -7.81 -2.75 14.99
C VAL A 59 -8.17 -2.06 13.69
N GLY A 60 -7.56 -0.90 13.43
CA GLY A 60 -7.64 -0.23 12.13
C GLY A 60 -6.86 -1.00 11.05
N VAL A 61 -7.31 -0.90 9.81
CA VAL A 61 -6.72 -1.62 8.67
C VAL A 61 -6.28 -0.66 7.57
N ASN A 62 -5.02 -0.80 7.13
CA ASN A 62 -4.55 -0.20 5.89
C ASN A 62 -4.67 -1.21 4.75
N VAL A 63 -5.51 -0.94 3.75
CA VAL A 63 -5.77 -1.83 2.63
C VAL A 63 -5.10 -1.29 1.38
N GLU A 64 -4.02 -1.94 0.95
CA GLU A 64 -3.33 -1.62 -0.29
C GLU A 64 -4.11 -2.16 -1.51
N LEU A 65 -4.52 -1.26 -2.40
CA LEU A 65 -5.09 -1.59 -3.70
C LEU A 65 -3.95 -1.94 -4.66
N LYS A 66 -3.70 -3.25 -4.85
CA LYS A 66 -2.49 -3.77 -5.49
C LYS A 66 -2.58 -3.95 -7.00
N ASN A 67 -3.54 -4.73 -7.49
CA ASN A 67 -3.66 -5.04 -8.91
C ASN A 67 -5.13 -5.40 -9.25
N PRO A 68 -5.78 -4.73 -10.22
CA PRO A 68 -7.16 -5.01 -10.62
C PRO A 68 -7.27 -6.18 -11.62
N GLY A 69 -6.19 -6.94 -11.84
CA GLY A 69 -6.09 -8.04 -12.79
C GLY A 69 -5.64 -7.59 -14.18
N ASN A 70 -4.61 -6.74 -14.24
CA ASN A 70 -4.14 -6.17 -15.50
C ASN A 70 -2.61 -5.99 -15.47
N GLY A 71 -1.92 -6.36 -16.56
CA GLY A 71 -0.46 -6.23 -16.69
C GLY A 71 0.02 -4.87 -17.22
N SER A 72 -0.89 -3.97 -17.62
CA SER A 72 -0.57 -2.67 -18.24
C SER A 72 -0.85 -1.51 -17.28
N LEU A 73 -0.52 -1.68 -16.00
CA LEU A 73 -0.68 -0.64 -14.98
C LEU A 73 0.51 0.33 -15.00
N ARG A 74 0.31 1.52 -14.45
CA ARG A 74 1.32 2.60 -14.37
C ARG A 74 1.80 2.75 -12.93
N PHE A 75 2.77 1.93 -12.55
CA PHE A 75 3.23 1.80 -11.17
C PHE A 75 4.08 3.01 -10.73
N GLY A 76 3.72 3.64 -9.61
CA GLY A 76 4.52 4.72 -9.02
C GLY A 76 4.57 6.02 -9.83
N GLU A 77 3.74 6.15 -10.87
CA GLU A 77 3.74 7.28 -11.79
C GLU A 77 2.60 8.26 -11.51
N LYS A 78 2.90 9.56 -11.63
CA LYS A 78 1.89 10.60 -11.78
C LYS A 78 1.47 10.74 -13.25
N LEU A 79 0.18 10.65 -13.50
CA LEU A 79 -0.41 10.50 -14.81
C LEU A 79 -0.91 11.84 -15.39
N SER A 80 -0.79 11.95 -16.70
CA SER A 80 -1.54 12.96 -17.46
C SER A 80 -3.05 12.68 -17.37
N GLU A 81 -3.89 13.69 -17.57
CA GLU A 81 -5.35 13.53 -17.48
C GLU A 81 -5.89 12.41 -18.38
N GLY A 82 -5.38 12.29 -19.61
CA GLY A 82 -5.82 11.25 -20.55
C GLY A 82 -5.43 9.83 -20.11
N ASP A 83 -4.19 9.65 -19.67
CA ASP A 83 -3.72 8.36 -19.15
C ASP A 83 -4.44 7.97 -17.86
N LEU A 84 -4.71 8.97 -17.00
CA LEU A 84 -5.42 8.78 -15.75
C LEU A 84 -6.83 8.25 -16.00
N GLU A 85 -7.62 8.87 -16.88
CA GLU A 85 -8.99 8.41 -17.16
C GLU A 85 -9.02 6.99 -17.76
N ALA A 86 -8.05 6.65 -18.60
CA ALA A 86 -7.90 5.28 -19.11
C ALA A 86 -7.60 4.29 -17.98
N GLN A 87 -6.67 4.62 -17.08
CA GLN A 87 -6.32 3.77 -15.94
C GLN A 87 -7.47 3.69 -14.91
N LYS A 88 -8.18 4.79 -14.61
CA LYS A 88 -9.36 4.79 -13.74
C LYS A 88 -10.44 3.82 -14.23
N SER A 89 -10.60 3.69 -15.54
CA SER A 89 -11.54 2.71 -16.13
C SER A 89 -11.16 1.26 -15.83
N ILE A 90 -9.86 0.94 -15.77
CA ILE A 90 -9.33 -0.38 -15.40
C ILE A 90 -9.54 -0.63 -13.89
N TRP A 91 -9.27 0.37 -13.07
CA TRP A 91 -9.33 0.25 -11.60
C TRP A 91 -10.75 0.25 -11.04
N SER A 92 -11.68 0.99 -11.65
CA SER A 92 -13.03 1.22 -11.12
C SER A 92 -13.77 -0.06 -10.69
N PRO A 93 -13.89 -1.11 -11.53
CA PRO A 93 -14.62 -2.30 -11.13
C PRO A 93 -13.97 -3.07 -9.97
N PHE A 94 -12.65 -2.99 -9.84
CA PHE A 94 -11.93 -3.63 -8.74
C PHE A 94 -12.15 -2.87 -7.45
N VAL A 95 -11.99 -1.55 -7.46
CA VAL A 95 -12.20 -0.70 -6.29
C VAL A 95 -13.64 -0.82 -5.80
N ASP A 96 -14.64 -0.83 -6.68
CA ASP A 96 -16.05 -1.01 -6.30
C ASP A 96 -16.28 -2.31 -5.51
N ARG A 97 -15.62 -3.41 -5.91
CA ARG A 97 -15.72 -4.69 -5.19
C ARG A 97 -15.01 -4.68 -3.85
N VAL A 98 -13.88 -3.98 -3.74
CA VAL A 98 -13.15 -3.82 -2.47
C VAL A 98 -13.99 -2.98 -1.51
N LEU A 99 -14.50 -1.83 -1.96
CA LEU A 99 -15.38 -0.96 -1.16
C LEU A 99 -16.62 -1.72 -0.68
N ALA A 100 -17.28 -2.50 -1.53
CA ALA A 100 -18.43 -3.31 -1.11
C ALA A 100 -18.09 -4.34 -0.01
N ALA A 101 -16.85 -4.84 0.03
CA ALA A 101 -16.41 -5.73 1.11
C ALA A 101 -16.07 -4.95 2.39
N LEU A 102 -15.53 -3.74 2.27
CA LEU A 102 -15.18 -2.87 3.39
C LEU A 102 -16.41 -2.24 4.05
N ASP A 103 -17.43 -1.87 3.27
CA ASP A 103 -18.69 -1.32 3.78
C ASP A 103 -19.49 -2.33 4.63
N ALA A 104 -19.09 -3.61 4.59
CA ALA A 104 -19.66 -4.67 5.42
C ALA A 104 -18.90 -4.89 6.74
N THR A 105 -17.86 -4.10 7.03
CA THR A 105 -17.09 -4.20 8.27
C THR A 105 -17.18 -2.95 9.13
N ASP A 106 -16.88 -3.11 10.43
CA ASP A 106 -16.84 -2.05 11.43
C ASP A 106 -15.41 -1.53 11.70
N HIS A 107 -14.40 -2.02 10.97
CA HIS A 107 -13.02 -1.53 11.12
C HIS A 107 -12.88 -0.07 10.69
N GLU A 108 -11.97 0.65 11.35
CA GLU A 108 -11.42 1.87 10.78
C GLU A 108 -10.53 1.50 9.58
N VAL A 109 -10.77 2.10 8.41
CA VAL A 109 -10.09 1.75 7.16
C VAL A 109 -9.31 2.94 6.62
N LEU A 110 -8.07 2.70 6.22
CA LEU A 110 -7.27 3.55 5.35
C LEU A 110 -7.02 2.79 4.03
N LEU A 111 -7.29 3.42 2.89
CA LEU A 111 -6.95 2.87 1.59
C LEU A 111 -5.60 3.40 1.11
N SER A 112 -4.75 2.56 0.56
CA SER A 112 -3.48 3.02 -0.03
C SER A 112 -3.17 2.39 -1.37
N SER A 113 -2.36 3.04 -2.21
CA SER A 113 -1.87 2.43 -3.45
C SER A 113 -0.65 3.16 -4.04
N PHE A 114 0.19 2.43 -4.76
CA PHE A 114 1.24 2.98 -5.64
C PHE A 114 0.68 3.58 -6.94
N TYR A 115 -0.58 3.32 -7.27
CA TYR A 115 -1.17 3.69 -8.55
C TYR A 115 -2.08 4.91 -8.38
N GLU A 116 -1.75 6.04 -9.04
CA GLU A 116 -2.56 7.26 -8.96
C GLU A 116 -4.03 6.99 -9.31
N ALA A 117 -4.28 6.15 -10.32
CA ALA A 117 -5.64 5.81 -10.72
C ALA A 117 -6.43 5.08 -9.62
N ALA A 118 -5.79 4.21 -8.83
CA ALA A 118 -6.44 3.55 -7.71
C ALA A 118 -6.77 4.54 -6.58
N VAL A 119 -5.82 5.44 -6.26
CA VAL A 119 -6.01 6.55 -5.31
C VAL A 119 -7.17 7.44 -5.74
N ALA A 120 -7.18 7.86 -7.01
CA ALA A 120 -8.22 8.71 -7.57
C ALA A 120 -9.61 8.06 -7.49
N VAL A 121 -9.73 6.79 -7.92
CA VAL A 121 -11.01 6.06 -7.86
C VAL A 121 -11.48 5.89 -6.42
N ALA A 122 -10.59 5.53 -5.49
CA ALA A 122 -10.93 5.35 -4.08
C ALA A 122 -11.41 6.65 -3.43
N ALA A 123 -10.72 7.77 -3.69
CA ALA A 123 -11.07 9.09 -3.18
C ALA A 123 -12.40 9.61 -3.77
N GLU A 124 -12.68 9.33 -5.05
CA GLU A 124 -13.92 9.76 -5.70
C GLU A 124 -15.16 8.96 -5.28
N ARG A 125 -14.98 7.70 -4.86
CA ARG A 125 -16.10 6.74 -4.67
C ARG A 125 -16.37 6.36 -3.22
N SER A 126 -15.53 6.77 -2.28
CA SER A 126 -15.69 6.41 -0.87
C SER A 126 -15.49 7.60 0.05
N THR A 127 -15.78 7.38 1.34
CA THR A 127 -15.47 8.35 2.40
C THR A 127 -14.30 7.90 3.27
N TYR A 128 -13.69 6.75 2.95
CA TYR A 128 -12.51 6.29 3.64
C TYR A 128 -11.33 7.23 3.36
N PRO A 129 -10.48 7.52 4.35
CA PRO A 129 -9.22 8.18 4.09
C PRO A 129 -8.40 7.36 3.09
N VAL A 130 -7.64 8.06 2.25
CA VAL A 130 -6.77 7.49 1.23
C VAL A 130 -5.35 8.00 1.42
N ALA A 131 -4.34 7.23 1.02
CA ALA A 131 -2.93 7.60 1.01
C ALA A 131 -2.20 7.08 -0.24
N PRO A 132 -1.51 7.93 -1.03
CA PRO A 132 -0.62 7.42 -2.05
C PRO A 132 0.62 6.80 -1.42
N ILE A 133 1.08 5.68 -1.99
CA ILE A 133 2.36 5.06 -1.67
C ILE A 133 3.39 5.56 -2.69
N LEU A 134 4.50 6.11 -2.19
CA LEU A 134 5.52 6.74 -3.02
C LEU A 134 6.60 5.73 -3.37
N TRP A 135 7.23 5.89 -4.53
CA TRP A 135 8.30 5.00 -5.00
C TRP A 135 9.52 5.78 -5.53
N ASP A 136 9.34 6.56 -6.61
CA ASP A 136 10.46 7.20 -7.30
C ASP A 136 10.58 8.72 -7.09
N SER A 137 9.52 9.41 -6.66
CA SER A 137 9.46 10.88 -6.64
C SER A 137 8.67 11.39 -5.44
N VAL A 138 9.31 12.21 -4.61
CA VAL A 138 8.66 12.87 -3.46
C VAL A 138 7.65 13.90 -3.97
N GLU A 139 8.04 14.70 -4.95
CA GLU A 139 7.23 15.76 -5.53
C GLU A 139 5.94 15.23 -6.17
N ASP A 140 6.03 14.12 -6.92
CA ASP A 140 4.85 13.52 -7.54
C ASP A 140 3.90 12.94 -6.51
N GLY A 141 4.45 12.26 -5.49
CA GLY A 141 3.67 11.74 -4.36
C GLY A 141 2.90 12.82 -3.62
N ILE A 142 3.57 13.91 -3.26
CA ILE A 142 2.93 15.08 -2.62
C ILE A 142 1.89 15.70 -3.55
N SER A 143 2.20 15.85 -4.84
CA SER A 143 1.25 16.43 -5.79
C SER A 143 -0.01 15.56 -5.98
N ILE A 144 0.13 14.23 -5.97
CA ILE A 144 -1.01 13.30 -5.95
C ILE A 144 -1.79 13.47 -4.65
N ALA A 145 -1.09 13.55 -3.51
CA ALA A 145 -1.70 13.70 -2.20
C ALA A 145 -2.54 14.97 -2.07
N GLU A 146 -2.02 16.09 -2.60
CA GLU A 146 -2.72 17.37 -2.69
C GLU A 146 -3.94 17.29 -3.63
N ARG A 147 -3.77 16.69 -4.81
CA ARG A 147 -4.82 16.60 -5.84
C ARG A 147 -6.08 15.92 -5.33
N TYR A 148 -5.94 14.88 -4.52
CA TYR A 148 -7.05 14.10 -4.01
C TYR A 148 -7.34 14.32 -2.52
N ASP A 149 -6.77 15.38 -1.93
CA ASP A 149 -6.89 15.74 -0.52
C ASP A 149 -6.72 14.54 0.43
N THR A 150 -5.67 13.76 0.18
CA THR A 150 -5.43 12.50 0.88
C THR A 150 -5.03 12.74 2.34
N ALA A 151 -5.36 11.79 3.21
CA ALA A 151 -5.18 11.93 4.66
C ALA A 151 -3.73 11.66 5.10
N ALA A 152 -2.98 10.90 4.31
CA ALA A 152 -1.60 10.52 4.60
C ALA A 152 -0.81 10.32 3.31
N VAL A 153 0.52 10.20 3.43
CA VAL A 153 1.43 9.72 2.38
C VAL A 153 2.28 8.58 2.93
N HIS A 154 2.55 7.57 2.10
CA HIS A 154 3.34 6.41 2.51
C HIS A 154 4.67 6.34 1.76
N PRO A 155 5.74 7.02 2.23
CA PRO A 155 7.05 6.95 1.58
C PRO A 155 7.93 5.81 2.08
N PRO A 156 8.89 5.35 1.26
CA PRO A 156 9.96 4.48 1.73
C PRO A 156 10.87 5.24 2.71
N ALA A 157 11.55 4.53 3.61
CA ALA A 157 12.41 5.11 4.64
C ALA A 157 13.53 5.98 4.03
N GLU A 158 13.97 5.64 2.83
CA GLU A 158 15.00 6.33 2.06
C GLU A 158 14.58 7.74 1.60
N MET A 159 13.29 8.07 1.60
CA MET A 159 12.80 9.42 1.30
C MET A 159 12.74 10.34 2.53
N VAL A 160 12.94 9.82 3.74
CA VAL A 160 12.80 10.61 4.97
C VAL A 160 14.12 11.33 5.28
N GLN A 161 14.15 12.64 5.01
CA GLN A 161 15.28 13.50 5.32
C GLN A 161 15.59 13.50 6.82
N ARG A 162 16.83 13.90 7.18
CA ARG A 162 17.32 13.99 8.57
C ARG A 162 17.41 12.64 9.30
N THR A 163 17.36 11.54 8.54
CA THR A 163 17.65 10.19 9.02
C THR A 163 18.95 9.69 8.38
N PRO A 164 19.63 8.70 8.98
CA PRO A 164 20.81 8.08 8.37
C PRO A 164 20.47 7.19 7.17
N PHE A 165 19.19 7.02 6.82
CA PHE A 165 18.73 6.17 5.72
C PHE A 165 18.35 6.98 4.48
N PHE A 166 18.26 8.31 4.61
CA PHE A 166 17.95 9.19 3.48
C PHE A 166 18.95 8.95 2.33
N ASP A 167 18.44 8.57 1.17
CA ASP A 167 19.25 8.33 -0.02
C ASP A 167 19.31 9.60 -0.88
N ASP A 168 20.30 10.45 -0.58
CA ASP A 168 20.54 11.72 -1.28
C ASP A 168 21.01 11.54 -2.74
N SER A 169 21.32 10.32 -3.16
CA SER A 169 21.65 9.99 -4.54
C SER A 169 20.41 9.75 -5.41
N ARG A 170 19.29 9.35 -4.77
CA ARG A 170 18.00 9.10 -5.44
C ARG A 170 17.01 10.24 -5.22
N PHE A 171 17.00 10.80 -4.02
CA PHE A 171 16.01 11.77 -3.60
C PHE A 171 16.67 13.07 -3.18
N SER A 172 16.08 14.19 -3.57
CA SER A 172 16.55 15.52 -3.18
C SER A 172 15.37 16.48 -3.25
N GLY A 173 15.52 17.69 -2.71
CA GLY A 173 14.47 18.68 -2.76
C GLY A 173 13.55 18.60 -1.55
N THR A 174 12.28 18.26 -1.77
CA THR A 174 11.21 18.43 -0.78
C THR A 174 11.45 17.55 0.46
N ASP A 175 11.40 18.14 1.65
CA ASP A 175 11.33 17.38 2.90
C ASP A 175 9.89 16.89 3.08
N ILE A 176 9.69 15.58 2.91
CA ILE A 176 8.37 14.97 2.92
C ILE A 176 7.64 15.14 4.25
N VAL A 177 8.36 15.16 5.39
CA VAL A 177 7.74 15.33 6.70
C VAL A 177 7.28 16.78 6.87
N GLU A 178 8.06 17.75 6.41
CA GLU A 178 7.65 19.16 6.44
C GLU A 178 6.49 19.44 5.49
N ALA A 179 6.53 18.90 4.27
CA ALA A 179 5.49 19.09 3.25
C ALA A 179 4.16 18.43 3.67
N ALA A 180 4.19 17.21 4.22
CA ALA A 180 2.97 16.57 4.71
C ALA A 180 2.38 17.34 5.90
N ARG A 181 3.24 17.82 6.82
CA ARG A 181 2.80 18.57 8.01
C ARG A 181 2.15 19.91 7.66
N SER A 182 2.61 20.62 6.63
CA SER A 182 1.99 21.91 6.25
C SER A 182 0.52 21.77 5.88
N ASP A 183 0.15 20.59 5.39
CA ASP A 183 -1.19 20.29 4.88
C ASP A 183 -1.98 19.35 5.81
N GLY A 184 -1.44 19.03 6.99
CA GLY A 184 -2.11 18.18 7.98
C GLY A 184 -2.19 16.71 7.59
N ARG A 185 -1.31 16.23 6.69
CA ARG A 185 -1.24 14.83 6.27
C ARG A 185 -0.29 14.05 7.17
N ALA A 186 -0.67 12.81 7.48
CA ALA A 186 0.21 11.89 8.19
C ALA A 186 1.30 11.31 7.25
N VAL A 187 2.47 10.98 7.79
CA VAL A 187 3.55 10.29 7.09
C VAL A 187 3.75 8.91 7.69
N ASN A 188 3.35 7.85 6.96
CA ASN A 188 3.52 6.45 7.40
C ASN A 188 4.61 5.76 6.58
N VAL A 189 5.74 5.43 7.18
CA VAL A 189 6.95 5.02 6.45
C VAL A 189 7.03 3.51 6.27
N TRP A 190 7.45 3.06 5.09
CA TRP A 190 7.69 1.64 4.78
C TRP A 190 9.11 1.40 4.22
N THR A 191 9.61 0.18 4.09
CA THR A 191 9.37 -0.89 5.07
C THR A 191 10.41 -0.75 6.18
N VAL A 192 9.96 -0.74 7.43
CA VAL A 192 10.82 -0.56 8.60
C VAL A 192 11.17 -1.92 9.19
N GLU A 193 12.45 -2.27 9.22
CA GLU A 193 12.90 -3.64 9.58
C GLU A 193 13.61 -3.70 10.94
N THR A 194 14.09 -2.56 11.46
CA THR A 194 14.91 -2.53 12.68
C THR A 194 14.43 -1.49 13.68
N TRP A 195 14.65 -1.77 14.97
CA TRP A 195 14.35 -0.83 16.06
C TRP A 195 15.09 0.50 15.88
N TYR A 196 16.32 0.44 15.36
CA TYR A 196 17.12 1.63 15.08
C TYR A 196 16.49 2.48 13.97
N GLN A 197 15.97 1.87 12.89
CA GLN A 197 15.20 2.60 11.88
C GLN A 197 13.96 3.24 12.49
N ALA A 198 13.18 2.46 13.24
CA ALA A 198 11.95 2.93 13.88
C ALA A 198 12.19 4.17 14.75
N GLU A 199 13.18 4.13 15.65
CA GLU A 199 13.51 5.27 16.52
C GLU A 199 13.91 6.52 15.74
N ARG A 200 14.81 6.38 14.75
CA ARG A 200 15.32 7.54 14.00
C ARG A 200 14.23 8.15 13.12
N LEU A 201 13.33 7.34 12.56
CA LEU A 201 12.18 7.80 11.78
C LEU A 201 11.18 8.56 12.67
N ILE A 202 10.89 8.05 13.87
CA ILE A 202 10.04 8.75 14.86
C ILE A 202 10.66 10.09 15.26
N GLU A 203 11.96 10.13 15.52
CA GLU A 203 12.68 11.38 15.85
C GLU A 203 12.66 12.39 14.69
N ALA A 204 12.63 11.91 13.44
CA ALA A 204 12.46 12.75 12.26
C ALA A 204 11.02 13.30 12.11
N GLY A 205 10.07 12.77 12.89
CA GLY A 205 8.71 13.30 13.00
C GLY A 205 7.70 12.67 12.07
N VAL A 206 7.92 11.40 11.67
CA VAL A 206 6.92 10.59 10.96
C VAL A 206 5.81 10.15 11.92
N ASP A 207 4.61 9.91 11.40
CA ASP A 207 3.41 9.61 12.20
C ASP A 207 3.17 8.11 12.37
N GLY A 208 3.63 7.30 11.41
CA GLY A 208 3.42 5.85 11.40
C GLY A 208 4.59 5.08 10.83
N LEU A 209 4.67 3.80 11.19
CA LEU A 209 5.67 2.86 10.69
C LEU A 209 4.95 1.60 10.17
N ILE A 210 5.18 1.28 8.91
CA ILE A 210 4.82 0.01 8.28
C ILE A 210 6.04 -0.89 8.42
N ALA A 211 5.99 -1.77 9.43
CA ALA A 211 7.13 -2.56 9.88
C ALA A 211 6.89 -4.06 9.70
N ASP A 212 7.95 -4.78 9.32
CA ASP A 212 7.91 -6.25 9.19
C ASP A 212 7.80 -6.96 10.54
N TYR A 213 8.24 -6.29 11.61
CA TYR A 213 8.20 -6.83 12.97
C TYR A 213 7.37 -5.91 13.87
N SER A 214 6.27 -6.42 14.41
CA SER A 214 5.39 -5.62 15.30
C SER A 214 6.04 -5.23 16.64
N THR A 215 7.19 -5.84 16.97
CA THR A 215 7.89 -5.63 18.25
C THR A 215 9.16 -4.78 18.13
N LEU A 216 9.33 -4.01 17.04
CA LEU A 216 10.50 -3.14 16.89
C LEU A 216 10.59 -2.06 17.97
N LEU A 217 9.45 -1.56 18.41
CA LEU A 217 9.35 -0.61 19.51
C LEU A 217 8.95 -1.35 20.78
N SER A 218 9.65 -1.04 21.87
CA SER A 218 9.24 -1.52 23.19
C SER A 218 7.95 -0.79 23.59
N ALA A 219 6.95 -1.54 24.03
CA ALA A 219 5.69 -1.02 24.56
C ALA A 219 5.88 -0.23 25.86
#